data_AF-A0A220W301-F1
#
_entry.id   AF-A0A220W301-F1
#
_cell.length_a   1.000
_cell.length_b   1.000
_cell.length_c   1.000
_cell.angle_alpha   90.00
_cell.angle_beta   90.00
_cell.angle_gamma   90.00
#
_symmetry.space_group_name_H-M   'P 1'
#
loop_
_entity.id
_entity.type
_entity.pdbx_description
1 polymer ?
#
loop_
_entity_poly.entity_id
_entity_poly.type
_entity_poly.pdbx_seq_one_letter_code
_entity_poly.pdbx_strand_id
1 'polypeptide(L)'
;MVAVPFELFRVNLKAALVKSGLRKMADDRKNAAGRKPWDEVLIFKALVLQALYNLSDDAMEYQLRDRLSFIRFVGLGLEDAVPNAKTLWLYRKALVKAGAIEGLFHQFDSTRHCYEWQRAQNML
;
A
#
# COMPACT_ATOMS: atom_id res chain seq x y z
N MET A 1 -17.84 -9.42 -2.91
CA MET A 1 -16.41 -9.39 -2.57
C MET A 1 -16.30 -8.50 -1.34
N VAL A 2 -15.85 -9.02 -0.19
CA VAL A 2 -15.74 -8.14 1.00
C VAL A 2 -14.54 -7.24 0.78
N ALA A 3 -14.76 -5.94 0.87
CA ALA A 3 -13.70 -4.96 0.64
C ALA A 3 -12.96 -4.73 1.96
N VAL A 4 -11.68 -5.10 2.03
CA VAL A 4 -10.80 -4.70 3.13
C VAL A 4 -10.71 -3.16 3.13
N PRO A 5 -11.06 -2.47 4.23
CA PRO A 5 -10.94 -1.01 4.32
C PRO A 5 -9.47 -0.62 4.52
N PHE A 6 -8.75 -0.44 3.41
CA PHE A 6 -7.32 -0.13 3.40
C PHE A 6 -6.92 1.16 4.14
N GLU A 7 -7.85 2.07 4.40
CA GLU A 7 -7.60 3.27 5.20
C GLU A 7 -7.25 2.95 6.67
N LEU A 8 -7.65 1.79 7.19
CA LEU A 8 -7.27 1.34 8.55
C LEU A 8 -5.74 1.19 8.73
N PHE A 9 -5.00 1.04 7.63
CA PHE A 9 -3.53 0.85 7.66
C PHE A 9 -2.78 2.19 7.67
N ARG A 10 -3.44 3.31 7.34
CA ARG A 10 -2.77 4.59 7.07
C ARG A 10 -1.93 5.07 8.25
N VAL A 11 -2.45 4.98 9.47
CA VAL A 11 -1.74 5.44 10.68
C VAL A 11 -0.44 4.65 10.87
N ASN A 12 -0.51 3.32 10.79
CA ASN A 12 0.63 2.43 10.95
C ASN A 12 1.65 2.61 9.81
N LEU A 13 1.18 2.76 8.56
CA LEU A 13 2.02 3.05 7.40
C LEU A 13 2.77 4.37 7.56
N LYS A 14 2.07 5.47 7.90
CA LYS A 14 2.71 6.77 8.13
C LYS A 14 3.77 6.68 9.24
N ALA A 15 3.42 6.09 10.38
CA ALA A 15 4.34 5.94 11.50
C ALA A 15 5.60 5.15 11.10
N ALA A 16 5.44 4.04 10.39
CA ALA A 16 6.55 3.23 9.90
C ALA A 16 7.43 3.98 8.89
N LEU A 17 6.81 4.72 7.95
CA LEU A 17 7.54 5.50 6.94
C LEU A 17 8.30 6.68 7.56
N VAL A 18 7.78 7.29 8.63
CA VAL A 18 8.51 8.29 9.43
C VAL A 18 9.65 7.63 10.20
N LYS A 19 9.39 6.53 10.92
CA LYS A 19 10.40 5.76 11.67
C LYS A 19 11.58 5.32 10.81
N SER A 20 11.34 4.95 9.56
CA SER A 20 12.40 4.54 8.62
C SER A 20 13.24 5.70 8.08
N GLY A 21 12.76 6.94 8.21
CA GLY A 21 13.32 8.16 7.65
C GLY A 21 12.92 8.46 6.21
N LEU A 22 12.06 7.64 5.59
CA LEU A 22 11.58 7.88 4.22
C LEU A 22 10.60 9.07 4.17
N ARG A 23 9.87 9.32 5.27
CA ARG A 23 8.99 10.47 5.43
C ARG A 23 9.44 11.34 6.60
N LYS A 24 9.13 12.63 6.51
CA LYS A 24 9.23 13.58 7.61
C LYS A 24 7.86 13.76 8.27
N MET A 25 7.84 14.16 9.53
CA MET A 25 6.61 14.61 10.19
C MET A 25 6.07 15.86 9.47
N ALA A 26 4.76 16.08 9.53
CA ALA A 26 4.10 17.15 8.79
C ALA A 26 4.68 18.53 9.14
N ASP A 27 5.00 18.75 10.41
CA ASP A 27 5.53 20.02 10.92
C ASP A 27 6.99 20.30 10.51
N ASP A 28 7.72 19.27 10.07
CA ASP A 28 9.13 19.39 9.65
C ASP A 28 9.31 19.81 8.19
N ARG A 29 8.22 19.92 7.41
CA ARG A 29 8.27 20.44 6.03
C ARG A 29 8.39 21.96 6.03
N LYS A 30 9.58 22.45 6.36
CA LYS A 30 9.93 23.89 6.27
C LYS A 30 9.90 24.43 4.82
N ASN A 31 9.96 23.56 3.81
CA ASN A 31 9.81 23.90 2.39
C ASN A 31 9.03 22.79 1.67
N ALA A 32 7.92 23.14 1.01
CA ALA A 32 7.15 22.23 0.15
C ALA A 32 7.80 22.04 -1.24
N ALA A 33 9.13 22.11 -1.32
CA ALA A 33 9.88 21.95 -2.56
C ALA A 33 10.11 20.44 -2.83
N GLY A 34 9.55 19.93 -3.92
CA GLY A 34 9.75 18.56 -4.40
C GLY A 34 8.46 17.86 -4.81
N ARG A 35 8.59 16.75 -5.54
CA ARG A 35 7.44 15.93 -5.95
C ARG A 35 6.72 15.40 -4.71
N LYS A 36 5.40 15.61 -4.64
CA LYS A 36 4.56 15.04 -3.57
C LYS A 36 4.82 13.53 -3.53
N PRO A 37 5.18 12.95 -2.38
CA PRO A 37 5.42 11.52 -2.33
C PRO A 37 4.10 10.77 -2.42
N TRP A 38 4.16 9.55 -2.97
CA TRP A 38 3.01 8.68 -3.23
C TRP A 38 2.11 8.46 -2.02
N ASP A 39 0.82 8.21 -2.22
CA ASP A 39 -0.04 7.82 -1.11
C ASP A 39 0.43 6.46 -0.53
N GLU A 40 0.64 6.40 0.78
CA GLU A 40 1.14 5.19 1.44
C GLU A 40 0.18 4.00 1.38
N VAL A 41 -1.14 4.27 1.36
CA VAL A 41 -2.17 3.23 1.23
C VAL A 41 -2.17 2.67 -0.19
N LEU A 42 -2.04 3.54 -1.20
CA LEU A 42 -1.84 3.12 -2.60
C LEU A 42 -0.62 2.21 -2.73
N ILE A 43 0.52 2.59 -2.16
CA ILE A 43 1.73 1.76 -2.20
C ILE A 43 1.50 0.43 -1.50
N PHE A 44 0.89 0.42 -0.32
CA PHE A 44 0.62 -0.83 0.40
C PHE A 44 -0.29 -1.77 -0.41
N LYS A 45 -1.34 -1.25 -1.07
CA LYS A 45 -2.17 -2.04 -1.99
C LYS A 45 -1.34 -2.66 -3.13
N ALA A 46 -0.39 -1.92 -3.70
CA ALA A 46 0.52 -2.46 -4.71
C ALA A 46 1.43 -3.58 -4.14
N LEU A 47 1.96 -3.41 -2.91
CA LEU A 47 2.74 -4.45 -2.25
C LEU A 47 1.91 -5.71 -1.96
N VAL A 48 0.63 -5.57 -1.63
CA VAL A 48 -0.32 -6.68 -1.47
C VAL A 48 -0.53 -7.40 -2.80
N LEU A 49 -0.74 -6.67 -3.90
CA LEU A 49 -0.82 -7.28 -5.24
C LEU A 49 0.47 -8.03 -5.60
N GLN A 50 1.64 -7.48 -5.28
CA GLN A 50 2.91 -8.18 -5.48
C GLN A 50 2.97 -9.51 -4.73
N ALA A 51 2.52 -9.54 -3.47
CA ALA A 51 2.50 -10.77 -2.67
C ALA A 51 1.49 -11.79 -3.21
N LEU A 52 0.28 -11.34 -3.57
CA LEU A 52 -0.79 -12.23 -4.06
C LEU A 52 -0.48 -12.87 -5.41
N TYR A 53 0.20 -12.15 -6.30
CA TYR A 53 0.52 -12.61 -7.65
C TYR A 53 2.01 -12.97 -7.84
N ASN A 54 2.80 -12.98 -6.75
CA ASN A 54 4.23 -13.23 -6.75
C ASN A 54 5.01 -12.37 -7.79
N LEU A 55 4.74 -11.06 -7.82
CA LEU A 55 5.31 -10.13 -8.80
C LEU A 55 6.55 -9.43 -8.25
N SER A 56 7.57 -9.29 -9.11
CA SER A 56 8.69 -8.38 -8.88
C SER A 56 8.26 -6.91 -8.92
N ASP A 57 9.14 -5.99 -8.53
CA ASP A 57 8.86 -4.54 -8.59
C ASP A 57 8.63 -4.08 -10.05
N ASP A 58 9.43 -4.56 -11.00
CA ASP A 58 9.27 -4.28 -12.44
C ASP A 58 7.98 -4.88 -13.00
N ALA A 59 7.67 -6.13 -12.63
CA ALA A 59 6.43 -6.77 -13.06
C ALA A 59 5.22 -6.01 -12.51
N MET A 60 5.25 -5.55 -11.25
CA MET A 60 4.17 -4.75 -10.68
C MET A 60 3.97 -3.42 -11.39
N GLU A 61 5.06 -2.71 -11.72
CA GLU A 61 4.99 -1.49 -12.53
C GLU A 61 4.32 -1.78 -13.88
N TYR A 62 4.77 -2.81 -14.58
CA TYR A 62 4.18 -3.21 -15.86
C TYR A 62 2.69 -3.53 -15.74
N GLN A 63 2.30 -4.32 -14.73
CA GLN A 63 0.90 -4.67 -14.51
C GLN A 63 0.04 -3.44 -14.14
N LEU A 64 0.57 -2.46 -13.39
CA LEU A 64 -0.16 -1.22 -13.09
C LEU A 64 -0.37 -0.35 -14.32
N ARG A 65 0.50 -0.43 -15.34
CA ARG A 65 0.33 0.33 -16.59
C ARG A 65 -0.73 -0.26 -17.52
N ASP A 66 -0.92 -1.58 -17.45
CA ASP A 66 -1.71 -2.32 -18.44
C ASP A 66 -3.07 -2.80 -17.89
N ARG A 67 -3.15 -3.16 -16.61
CA ARG A 67 -4.35 -3.79 -16.05
C ARG A 67 -5.27 -2.80 -15.36
N LEU A 68 -6.40 -2.50 -16.00
CA LEU A 68 -7.48 -1.68 -15.45
C LEU A 68 -7.96 -2.14 -14.07
N SER A 69 -8.02 -3.45 -13.82
CA SER A 69 -8.42 -3.99 -12.52
C SER A 69 -7.42 -3.63 -11.42
N PHE A 70 -6.13 -3.60 -11.72
CA PHE A 70 -5.08 -3.24 -10.77
C PHE A 70 -5.07 -1.74 -10.51
N ILE A 71 -5.19 -0.92 -11.57
CA ILE A 71 -5.33 0.55 -11.48
C ILE A 71 -6.51 0.91 -10.54
N ARG A 72 -7.69 0.34 -10.80
CA ARG A 72 -8.88 0.56 -9.96
C ARG A 72 -8.68 0.07 -8.53
N PHE A 73 -8.04 -1.08 -8.34
CA PHE A 73 -7.78 -1.62 -7.01
C PHE A 73 -6.90 -0.69 -6.16
N VAL A 74 -5.78 -0.22 -6.72
CA VAL A 74 -4.87 0.70 -6.02
C VAL A 74 -5.46 2.10 -5.82
N GLY A 75 -6.53 2.44 -6.54
CA GLY A 75 -7.27 3.69 -6.42
C GLY A 75 -6.75 4.81 -7.33
N LEU A 76 -6.16 4.44 -8.46
CA LEU A 76 -5.72 5.37 -9.50
C LEU A 76 -6.79 5.52 -10.59
N GLY A 77 -6.81 6.68 -11.23
CA GLY A 77 -7.52 6.94 -12.48
C GLY A 77 -6.78 6.36 -13.69
N LEU A 78 -7.44 6.34 -14.86
CA LEU A 78 -6.88 5.79 -16.11
C LEU A 78 -5.65 6.56 -16.62
N GLU A 79 -5.63 7.87 -16.41
CA GLU A 79 -4.56 8.76 -16.89
C GLU A 79 -3.56 9.12 -15.78
N ASP A 80 -3.77 8.61 -14.57
CA ASP A 80 -2.86 8.87 -13.47
C ASP A 80 -1.52 8.17 -13.69
N ALA A 81 -0.44 8.82 -13.25
CA ALA A 81 0.85 8.16 -13.17
C ALA A 81 0.78 6.95 -12.21
N VAL A 82 1.59 5.93 -12.48
CA VAL A 82 1.76 4.77 -11.60
C VAL A 82 3.11 4.83 -10.87
N PRO A 83 3.22 4.24 -9.66
CA PRO A 83 4.51 4.08 -9.00
C PRO A 83 5.41 3.16 -9.82
N ASN A 84 6.63 3.61 -10.10
CA ASN A 84 7.63 2.78 -10.76
C ASN A 84 8.26 1.76 -9.80
N ALA A 85 8.96 0.76 -10.36
CA ALA A 85 9.59 -0.32 -9.62
C ALA A 85 10.50 0.20 -8.49
N LYS A 86 11.33 1.21 -8.79
CA LYS A 86 12.22 1.84 -7.80
C LYS A 86 11.46 2.45 -6.62
N THR A 87 10.28 3.04 -6.88
CA THR A 87 9.42 3.58 -5.83
C THR A 87 8.91 2.45 -4.94
N LEU A 88 8.37 1.37 -5.52
CA LEU A 88 7.87 0.23 -4.76
C LEU A 88 8.96 -0.38 -3.87
N TRP A 89 10.15 -0.59 -4.45
CA TRP A 89 11.33 -1.06 -3.73
C TRP A 89 11.69 -0.15 -2.54
N LEU A 90 11.75 1.17 -2.74
CA LEU A 90 12.09 2.13 -1.68
C LEU A 90 11.12 2.06 -0.50
N TYR A 91 9.82 1.97 -0.77
CA TYR A 91 8.80 1.88 0.29
C TYR A 91 8.86 0.54 0.99
N ARG A 92 8.98 -0.56 0.25
CA ARG A 92 9.16 -1.90 0.84
C ARG A 92 10.36 -1.92 1.77
N LYS A 93 11.52 -1.43 1.32
CA LYS A 93 12.75 -1.33 2.11
C LYS A 93 12.56 -0.46 3.35
N ALA A 94 11.84 0.65 3.23
CA ALA A 94 11.51 1.53 4.36
C ALA A 94 10.64 0.81 5.41
N LEU A 95 9.60 0.10 4.99
CA LEU A 95 8.74 -0.66 5.90
C LEU A 95 9.48 -1.82 6.58
N VAL A 96 10.36 -2.51 5.85
CA VAL A 96 11.27 -3.53 6.42
C VAL A 96 12.20 -2.89 7.46
N LYS A 97 12.85 -1.78 7.14
CA LYS A 97 13.74 -1.04 8.06
C LYS A 97 13.01 -0.60 9.34
N ALA A 98 11.71 -0.27 9.23
CA ALA A 98 10.90 0.08 10.39
C ALA A 98 10.43 -1.13 11.23
N GLY A 99 10.63 -2.36 10.74
CA GLY A 99 10.08 -3.59 11.33
C GLY A 99 8.56 -3.71 11.21
N ALA A 100 7.96 -3.00 10.25
CA ALA A 100 6.50 -2.87 10.15
C ALA A 100 5.86 -3.83 9.13
N ILE A 101 6.65 -4.41 8.22
CA ILE A 101 6.11 -5.16 7.07
C ILE A 101 5.29 -6.37 7.53
N GLU A 102 5.81 -7.18 8.46
CA GLU A 102 5.13 -8.38 8.96
C GLU A 102 3.84 -8.01 9.71
N GLY A 103 3.88 -6.99 10.57
CA GLY A 103 2.70 -6.53 11.30
C GLY A 103 1.59 -6.00 10.38
N LEU A 104 1.95 -5.28 9.31
CA LEU A 104 0.99 -4.78 8.33
C LEU A 104 0.32 -5.93 7.55
N PHE A 105 1.09 -6.94 7.12
CA PHE A 105 0.53 -8.11 6.43
C PHE A 105 -0.30 -8.99 7.37
N HIS A 106 0.13 -9.19 8.61
CA HIS A 106 -0.66 -9.88 9.63
C HIS A 106 -2.00 -9.17 9.88
N GLN A 107 -1.99 -7.83 10.01
CA GLN A 107 -3.21 -7.04 10.13
C GLN A 107 -4.09 -7.20 8.88
N PHE A 108 -3.51 -7.24 7.68
CA PHE A 108 -4.24 -7.46 6.43
C PHE A 108 -4.96 -8.80 6.40
N ASP A 109 -4.25 -9.89 6.70
CA ASP A 109 -4.83 -11.24 6.71
C ASP A 109 -5.91 -11.39 7.78
N SER A 110 -5.66 -10.86 8.99
CA SER A 110 -6.63 -10.85 10.09
C SER A 110 -7.92 -10.10 9.70
N THR A 111 -7.75 -8.94 9.06
CA THR A 111 -8.87 -8.11 8.61
C THR A 111 -9.67 -8.85 7.55
N ARG A 112 -9.02 -9.41 6.53
CA ARG A 112 -9.68 -10.16 5.46
C ARG A 112 -10.48 -11.35 6.02
N HIS A 113 -9.88 -12.11 6.94
CA HIS A 113 -10.53 -13.24 7.60
C HIS A 113 -11.77 -12.79 8.38
N CYS A 114 -11.65 -11.78 9.26
CA CYS A 114 -12.78 -11.27 10.06
C CYS A 114 -13.97 -10.81 9.20
N TYR A 115 -13.68 -10.11 8.10
CA TYR A 115 -14.68 -9.65 7.15
C TYR A 115 -15.36 -10.80 6.38
N GLU A 116 -14.62 -11.86 6.06
CA GLU A 116 -15.19 -13.08 5.48
C GLU A 116 -16.14 -13.78 6.46
N TRP A 117 -15.77 -13.90 7.74
CA TRP A 117 -16.64 -14.47 8.78
C TRP A 117 -17.91 -13.67 9.01
N GLN A 118 -17.80 -12.34 9.12
CA GLN A 118 -18.96 -11.48 9.34
C GLN A 118 -19.95 -11.55 8.17
N ARG A 119 -19.45 -11.68 6.94
CA ARG A 119 -20.30 -11.88 5.76
C ARG A 119 -21.01 -13.23 5.80
N ALA A 120 -20.32 -14.30 6.18
CA ALA A 120 -20.91 -15.63 6.29
C ALA A 120 -22.03 -15.66 7.35
N GLN A 121 -21.87 -14.93 8.46
CA GLN A 121 -22.85 -14.85 9.54
C GLN A 121 -24.06 -13.97 9.20
N ASN A 122 -23.90 -12.96 8.33
CA ASN A 122 -24.99 -12.09 7.86
C ASN A 122 -25.77 -12.67 6.66
N MET A 123 -25.42 -13.87 6.20
CA MET A 123 -26.14 -14.61 5.14
C MET A 123 -27.04 -15.73 5.68
N LEU A 124 -27.14 -15.86 7.01
CA LEU A 124 -28.08 -16.70 7.75
C LEU A 124 -29.13 -15.81 8.43
#